data_AF-A0A382WZE3-F1
#
_entry.id   AF-A0A382WZE3-F1
#
_cell.length_a   1.000
_cell.length_b   1.000
_cell.length_c   1.000
_cell.angle_alpha   90.00
_cell.angle_beta   90.00
_cell.angle_gamma   90.00
#
_symmetry.space_group_name_H-M   'P 1'
#
loop_
_entity.id
_entity.type
_entity.pdbx_description
1 polymer ?
#
loop_
_entity_poly.entity_id
_entity_poly.type
_entity_poly.pdbx_seq_one_letter_code
_entity_poly.pdbx_strand_id
1 'polypeptide(L)'
;MSSSAWSAGTLKVTTPNGGQKWTTGKSYAVKWSKGSAGATVKIQLLKSGKHYKWVSKKTKNDGKHTWKIPSTVATSSAYKIKIVSKKMM
;
A
#
# COMPACT_ATOMS: atom_id res chain seq x y z
N MET A 1 12.83 11.41 31.57
CA MET A 1 12.28 10.09 31.16
C MET A 1 12.13 10.09 29.65
N SER A 2 13.24 9.80 28.96
CA SER A 2 13.36 9.93 27.51
C SER A 2 13.18 8.58 26.85
N SER A 3 12.04 8.40 26.17
CA SER A 3 11.92 7.60 24.95
C SER A 3 10.44 7.56 24.58
N SER A 4 9.93 8.64 23.99
CA SER A 4 8.78 8.51 23.10
C SER A 4 9.25 7.61 21.96
N ALA A 5 9.07 6.30 22.12
CA ALA A 5 9.16 5.37 21.03
C ALA A 5 8.11 5.83 20.01
N TRP A 6 8.53 6.64 19.04
CA TRP A 6 7.88 6.69 17.74
C TRP A 6 7.99 5.28 17.20
N SER A 7 7.09 4.40 17.65
CA SER A 7 6.81 3.16 16.97
C SER A 7 6.28 3.63 15.62
N ALA A 8 7.20 3.72 14.65
CA ALA A 8 6.89 3.97 13.26
C ALA A 8 5.99 2.80 12.88
N GLY A 9 4.69 2.97 13.10
CA GLY A 9 3.74 1.89 13.11
C GLY A 9 3.85 1.14 11.80
N THR A 10 4.32 -0.10 11.87
CA THR A 10 4.59 -0.91 10.70
C THR A 10 3.27 -1.20 10.01
N LEU A 11 2.93 -0.41 8.99
CA LEU A 11 1.81 -0.67 8.09
C LEU A 11 2.11 -1.96 7.32
N LYS A 12 1.63 -3.09 7.83
CA LYS A 12 1.86 -4.39 7.20
C LYS A 12 0.76 -4.67 6.19
N VAL A 13 1.11 -4.78 4.91
CA VAL A 13 0.18 -5.24 3.88
C VAL A 13 -0.22 -6.69 4.20
N THR A 14 -1.52 -6.91 4.39
CA THR A 14 -2.10 -8.25 4.58
C THR A 14 -2.62 -8.80 3.26
N THR A 15 -2.99 -7.94 2.32
CA THR A 15 -3.39 -8.31 0.97
C THR A 15 -2.97 -7.21 -0.01
N PRO A 16 -2.18 -7.51 -1.05
CA PRO A 16 -1.68 -8.83 -1.42
C PRO A 16 -0.50 -9.28 -0.55
N ASN A 17 -0.44 -10.55 -0.19
CA ASN A 17 0.64 -11.17 0.59
C ASN A 17 1.68 -11.92 -0.28
N GLY A 18 1.55 -11.85 -1.61
CA GLY A 18 2.55 -12.36 -2.55
C GLY A 18 2.10 -13.52 -3.45
N GLY A 19 0.85 -13.98 -3.31
CA GLY A 19 0.28 -15.06 -4.15
C GLY A 19 -0.90 -14.64 -5.04
N GLN A 20 -1.36 -13.40 -4.94
CA GLN A 20 -2.55 -12.95 -5.66
C GLN A 20 -2.25 -12.70 -7.14
N LYS A 21 -3.05 -13.30 -8.02
CA LYS A 21 -3.10 -12.97 -9.44
C LYS A 21 -4.17 -11.92 -9.67
N TRP A 22 -3.76 -10.72 -10.03
CA TRP A 22 -4.68 -9.62 -10.32
C TRP A 22 -4.73 -9.33 -11.82
N THR A 23 -5.93 -9.20 -12.34
CA THR A 23 -6.19 -8.89 -13.75
C THR A 23 -6.36 -7.38 -13.92
N THR A 24 -5.71 -6.82 -14.93
CA THR A 24 -5.92 -5.44 -15.36
C THR A 24 -7.38 -5.18 -15.71
N GLY A 25 -7.88 -3.97 -15.43
CA GLY A 25 -9.27 -3.59 -15.63
C GLY A 25 -10.22 -3.99 -14.48
N LYS A 26 -9.80 -4.87 -13.57
CA LYS A 26 -10.58 -5.28 -12.39
C LYS A 26 -10.23 -4.48 -11.15
N SER A 27 -11.16 -4.46 -10.19
CA SER A 27 -10.99 -3.83 -8.89
C SER A 27 -10.64 -4.87 -7.83
N TYR A 28 -9.62 -4.60 -7.02
CA TYR A 28 -9.16 -5.46 -5.94
C TYR A 28 -9.04 -4.67 -4.64
N ALA A 29 -9.36 -5.32 -3.52
CA ALA A 29 -9.16 -4.73 -2.20
C ALA A 29 -7.73 -4.97 -1.71
N VAL A 30 -6.96 -3.89 -1.62
CA VAL A 30 -5.70 -3.85 -0.88
C VAL A 30 -6.05 -3.77 0.60
N LYS A 31 -5.52 -4.66 1.44
CA LYS A 31 -5.73 -4.64 2.89
C LYS A 31 -4.41 -4.55 3.63
N TRP A 32 -4.41 -3.85 4.76
CA TRP A 32 -3.23 -3.70 5.60
C TRP A 32 -3.59 -3.52 7.07
N SER A 33 -2.65 -3.85 7.95
CA SER A 33 -2.73 -3.52 9.35
C SER A 33 -2.50 -2.03 9.53
N LYS A 34 -3.49 -1.33 10.10
CA LYS A 34 -3.51 0.13 10.28
C LYS A 34 -2.29 0.64 11.06
N GLY A 35 -1.77 -0.16 11.99
CA GLY A 35 -0.63 0.21 12.84
C GLY A 35 -0.75 1.61 13.46
N SER A 36 0.38 2.15 13.89
CA SER A 36 0.55 3.53 14.39
C SER A 36 0.91 4.51 13.26
N ALA A 37 0.17 4.51 12.16
CA ALA A 37 0.34 5.47 11.07
C ALA A 37 -0.65 6.63 11.19
N GLY A 38 -0.26 7.82 10.70
CA GLY A 38 -1.13 9.00 10.70
C GLY A 38 -2.47 8.78 9.99
N ALA A 39 -3.36 9.76 10.06
CA ALA A 39 -4.74 9.64 9.55
C ALA A 39 -4.85 9.22 8.06
N THR A 40 -3.78 9.44 7.28
CA THR A 40 -3.72 9.06 5.87
C THR A 40 -2.43 8.34 5.52
N VAL A 41 -2.53 7.43 4.55
CA VAL A 41 -1.43 6.66 3.98
C VAL A 41 -1.39 6.83 2.46
N LYS A 42 -0.24 6.49 1.86
CA LYS A 42 -0.04 6.43 0.43
C LYS A 42 0.20 4.98 0.03
N ILE A 43 -0.30 4.58 -1.14
CA ILE A 43 -0.14 3.24 -1.68
C ILE A 43 0.64 3.34 -2.99
N GLN A 44 1.75 2.62 -3.04
CA GLN A 44 2.64 2.51 -4.20
C GLN A 44 2.56 1.10 -4.78
N LEU A 45 2.54 1.03 -6.11
CA LEU A 45 2.84 -0.16 -6.86
C LEU A 45 4.33 -0.14 -7.21
N LEU A 46 5.04 -1.16 -6.77
CA LEU A 46 6.44 -1.40 -7.10
C LEU A 46 6.51 -2.48 -8.17
N LYS A 47 7.41 -2.34 -9.14
CA LYS A 47 7.76 -3.38 -10.12
C LYS A 47 9.21 -3.76 -9.93
N SER A 48 9.49 -5.03 -9.64
CA SER A 48 10.85 -5.53 -9.37
C SER A 48 11.57 -4.71 -8.28
N GLY A 49 10.83 -4.30 -7.25
CA GLY A 49 11.34 -3.49 -6.12
C GLY A 49 11.47 -1.98 -6.38
N LYS A 50 11.31 -1.51 -7.62
CA LYS A 50 11.35 -0.08 -7.97
C LYS A 50 9.95 0.53 -8.00
N HIS A 51 9.84 1.83 -7.71
CA HIS A 51 8.58 2.56 -7.89
C HIS A 51 8.10 2.41 -9.33
N TYR A 52 6.87 1.94 -9.52
CA TYR A 52 6.25 1.84 -10.84
C TYR A 52 5.09 2.82 -10.98
N LYS A 53 4.14 2.83 -10.05
CA LYS A 53 2.99 3.73 -10.10
C LYS A 53 2.43 4.03 -8.72
N TRP A 54 1.79 5.18 -8.56
CA TRP A 54 0.96 5.46 -7.39
C TRP A 54 -0.42 4.81 -7.55
N VAL A 55 -0.79 3.93 -6.64
CA VAL A 55 -2.15 3.41 -6.51
C VAL A 55 -3.05 4.47 -5.89
N SER A 56 -2.57 5.07 -4.80
CA SER A 56 -3.22 6.22 -4.16
C SER A 56 -2.17 7.09 -3.49
N LYS A 57 -2.23 8.40 -3.74
CA LYS A 57 -1.33 9.38 -3.12
C LYS A 57 -1.82 9.84 -1.75
N LYS A 58 -3.09 9.58 -1.41
CA LYS A 58 -3.74 9.92 -0.14
C LYS A 58 -4.99 9.06 0.01
N THR A 59 -4.96 8.09 0.92
CA THR A 59 -6.14 7.33 1.36
C THR A 59 -6.21 7.34 2.87
N LYS A 60 -7.41 7.21 3.43
CA LYS A 60 -7.57 7.06 4.89
C LYS A 60 -6.84 5.80 5.35
N ASN A 61 -6.28 5.83 6.55
CA ASN A 61 -5.70 4.65 7.19
C ASN A 61 -6.79 3.75 7.81
N ASP A 62 -7.76 3.33 6.99
CA ASP A 62 -8.89 2.48 7.41
C ASP A 62 -8.59 0.98 7.24
N GLY A 63 -7.36 0.63 6.84
CA GLY A 63 -6.89 -0.75 6.70
C GLY A 63 -7.34 -1.44 5.41
N LYS A 64 -8.06 -0.74 4.53
CA LYS A 64 -8.50 -1.26 3.24
C LYS A 64 -8.57 -0.18 2.17
N HIS A 65 -8.23 -0.52 0.93
CA HIS A 65 -8.37 0.38 -0.20
C HIS A 65 -8.73 -0.42 -1.44
N THR A 66 -9.84 -0.06 -2.06
CA THR A 66 -10.23 -0.66 -3.33
C THR A 66 -9.43 0.00 -4.44
N TRP A 67 -8.54 -0.76 -5.06
CA TRP A 67 -7.76 -0.32 -6.20
C TRP A 67 -8.30 -0.94 -7.50
N LYS A 68 -8.72 -0.07 -8.43
CA LYS A 68 -9.00 -0.47 -9.82
C LYS A 68 -7.70 -0.45 -10.61
N ILE A 69 -7.26 -1.62 -11.07
CA ILE A 69 -6.01 -1.75 -11.83
C ILE A 69 -6.24 -1.20 -13.23
N PRO A 70 -5.52 -0.15 -13.64
CA PRO A 70 -5.64 0.37 -15.01
C PRO A 70 -5.23 -0.68 -16.04
N SER A 71 -5.92 -0.73 -17.18
CA SER A 71 -5.54 -1.58 -18.33
C SER A 71 -4.15 -1.28 -18.88
N THR A 72 -3.63 -0.08 -18.60
CA THR A 72 -2.28 0.35 -19.00
C THR A 72 -1.15 -0.30 -18.18
N VAL A 73 -1.46 -1.01 -17.08
CA VAL A 73 -0.43 -1.67 -16.26
C VAL A 73 -0.01 -2.94 -16.99
N ALA A 74 1.26 -3.03 -17.39
CA ALA A 74 1.77 -4.21 -18.06
C ALA A 74 1.70 -5.44 -17.16
N THR A 75 1.33 -6.62 -17.67
CA THR A 75 1.31 -7.86 -16.89
C THR A 75 2.70 -8.22 -16.38
N SER A 76 2.86 -8.42 -15.07
CA SER A 76 4.13 -8.84 -14.47
C SER A 76 3.87 -9.56 -13.15
N SER A 77 4.67 -10.58 -12.85
CA SER A 77 4.68 -11.26 -11.55
C SER A 77 5.52 -10.53 -10.50
N ALA A 78 6.30 -9.52 -10.90
CA ALA A 78 7.23 -8.81 -10.02
C ALA A 78 6.58 -7.61 -9.31
N TYR A 79 5.25 -7.51 -9.30
CA TYR A 79 4.55 -6.40 -8.65
C TYR A 79 4.46 -6.60 -7.14
N LYS A 80 4.74 -5.54 -6.39
CA LYS A 80 4.55 -5.48 -4.94
C LYS A 80 3.78 -4.21 -4.56
N ILE A 81 2.86 -4.33 -3.60
CA ILE A 81 2.20 -3.17 -3.01
C ILE A 81 3.01 -2.72 -1.80
N LYS A 82 3.33 -1.43 -1.75
CA LYS A 82 3.99 -0.79 -0.61
C LYS A 82 3.09 0.32 -0.09
N ILE A 83 2.83 0.29 1.22
CA ILE A 83 2.07 1.33 1.88
C ILE A 83 3.04 2.20 2.68
N VAL A 84 2.91 3.50 2.50
CA VAL A 84 3.77 4.50 3.11
C VAL A 84 2.90 5.39 3.99
N SER A 85 3.19 5.46 5.28
CA SER A 85 2.52 6.39 6.17
C SER A 85 2.90 7.82 5.82
N LYS A 86 1.92 8.73 5.81
CA LYS A 86 2.24 10.15 5.85
C LYS A 86 2.28 10.53 7.33
N LYS A 87 3.48 10.53 7.91
CA LYS A 87 3.69 11.13 9.24
C LYS A 87 3.25 12.60 9.11
N MET A 88 2.24 13.01 9.85
CA MET A 88 1.99 14.45 10.05
C MET A 88 3.07 14.93 11.02
N MET A 89 3.84 15.93 10.58
CA MET A 89 4.60 16.80 11.47
C MET A 89 3.61 17.68 12.24
#